data_AF-A0A1E4J8G2-F1
#
_entry.id   AF-A0A1E4J8G2-F1
#
_cell.length_a   1.000
_cell.length_b   1.000
_cell.length_c   1.000
_cell.angle_alpha   90.00
_cell.angle_beta   90.00
_cell.angle_gamma   90.00
#
_symmetry.space_group_name_H-M   'P 1'
#
loop_
_entity.id
_entity.type
_entity.pdbx_description
1 polymer ?
#
loop_
_entity_poly.entity_id
_entity_poly.type
_entity_poly.pdbx_seq_one_letter_code
_entity_poly.pdbx_strand_id
1 'polypeptide(L)'
;MGRLYTKNARRFPENVRFGDIVRALIVDGLVSAVHDLSDGGLAVAVAEMALAGRIGADVEGSGAGHWFGEDQARYLVTTARPDALVARLAEQGIAAAPIGTTGGDALRLGGATVALDALRRAHEGFFPALMN
;
A
#
# COMPACT_ATOMS: atom_id res chain seq x y z
N MET A 1 -7.61 0.69 13.10
CA MET A 1 -6.92 -0.48 12.52
C MET A 1 -7.36 -0.60 11.07
N GLY A 2 -6.47 -0.52 10.08
CA GLY A 2 -6.88 -0.63 8.68
C GLY A 2 -6.12 -1.64 7.86
N ARG A 3 -6.80 -2.26 6.89
CA ARG A 3 -6.30 -3.37 6.05
C ARG A 3 -6.00 -2.92 4.62
N LEU A 4 -5.06 -3.62 4.00
CA LEU A 4 -4.37 -3.33 2.72
C LEU A 4 -4.71 -4.37 1.63
N TYR A 5 -4.65 -4.03 0.32
CA TYR A 5 -5.23 -4.83 -0.81
C TYR A 5 -4.41 -4.75 -2.13
N THR A 6 -4.45 -5.74 -3.06
CA THR A 6 -3.80 -5.68 -4.42
C THR A 6 -4.41 -6.68 -5.49
N LYS A 7 -4.40 -6.37 -6.82
CA LYS A 7 -4.85 -7.25 -7.95
C LYS A 7 -4.02 -7.09 -9.27
N ASN A 8 -3.75 -8.17 -10.03
CA ASN A 8 -3.16 -8.09 -11.40
C ASN A 8 -4.10 -7.48 -12.47
N ALA A 9 -3.65 -6.52 -13.30
CA ALA A 9 -4.45 -5.97 -14.42
C ALA A 9 -3.60 -5.71 -15.69
N ARG A 10 -4.09 -6.15 -16.87
CA ARG A 10 -3.32 -6.19 -18.15
C ARG A 10 -3.87 -5.33 -19.32
N ARG A 11 -4.70 -4.29 -19.13
CA ARG A 11 -5.19 -3.47 -20.29
C ARG A 11 -5.57 -1.99 -19.99
N PHE A 12 -5.16 -1.07 -20.86
CA PHE A 12 -5.27 0.40 -20.75
C PHE A 12 -6.65 1.02 -20.38
N PRO A 13 -7.82 0.56 -20.90
CA PRO A 13 -9.12 1.11 -20.52
C PRO A 13 -9.50 0.82 -19.06
N GLU A 14 -8.94 -0.24 -18.48
CA GLU A 14 -9.22 -0.65 -17.12
C GLU A 14 -8.50 0.26 -16.11
N ASN A 15 -7.34 0.82 -16.45
CA ASN A 15 -6.56 1.69 -15.56
C ASN A 15 -7.31 2.97 -15.20
N VAL A 16 -7.97 3.60 -16.18
CA VAL A 16 -8.83 4.78 -15.95
C VAL A 16 -9.98 4.42 -15.01
N ARG A 17 -10.61 3.26 -15.24
CA ARG A 17 -11.69 2.73 -14.40
C ARG A 17 -11.24 2.55 -12.95
N PHE A 18 -10.05 2.01 -12.71
CA PHE A 18 -9.54 1.82 -11.35
C PHE A 18 -9.23 3.15 -10.64
N GLY A 19 -8.66 4.12 -11.36
CA GLY A 19 -8.45 5.46 -10.84
C GLY A 19 -9.76 6.15 -10.43
N ASP A 20 -10.82 6.03 -11.24
CA ASP A 20 -12.14 6.57 -10.90
C ASP A 20 -12.75 5.88 -9.66
N ILE A 21 -12.58 4.57 -9.52
CA ILE A 21 -13.05 3.80 -8.35
C ILE A 21 -12.30 4.25 -7.10
N VAL A 22 -10.97 4.36 -7.15
CA VAL A 22 -10.17 4.87 -6.03
C VAL A 22 -10.63 6.27 -5.64
N ARG A 23 -10.86 7.16 -6.61
CA ARG A 23 -11.37 8.50 -6.35
C ARG A 23 -12.73 8.46 -5.65
N ALA A 24 -13.65 7.60 -6.09
CA ALA A 24 -14.94 7.43 -5.45
C ALA A 24 -14.80 6.95 -3.99
N LEU A 25 -13.94 5.95 -3.73
CA LEU A 25 -13.67 5.46 -2.37
C LEU A 25 -13.15 6.55 -1.43
N ILE A 26 -12.30 7.47 -1.94
CA ILE A 26 -11.79 8.61 -1.19
C ILE A 26 -12.91 9.61 -0.90
N VAL A 27 -13.72 9.97 -1.91
CA VAL A 27 -14.86 10.90 -1.76
C VAL A 27 -15.89 10.36 -0.77
N ASP A 28 -16.15 9.06 -0.79
CA ASP A 28 -17.07 8.37 0.12
C ASP A 28 -16.49 8.19 1.55
N GLY A 29 -15.24 8.64 1.77
CA GLY A 29 -14.52 8.49 3.04
C GLY A 29 -14.31 7.03 3.45
N LEU A 30 -14.36 6.10 2.48
CA LEU A 30 -14.27 4.66 2.75
C LEU A 30 -12.82 4.21 2.97
N VAL A 31 -11.86 4.99 2.47
CA VAL A 31 -10.42 4.78 2.68
C VAL A 31 -9.79 6.00 3.36
N SER A 32 -8.79 5.78 4.20
CA SER A 32 -8.04 6.83 4.90
C SER A 32 -6.75 7.24 4.21
N ALA A 33 -6.18 6.35 3.39
CA ALA A 33 -5.00 6.61 2.58
C ALA A 33 -4.96 5.60 1.43
N VAL A 34 -4.35 6.00 0.32
CA VAL A 34 -4.18 5.17 -0.89
C VAL A 34 -2.79 5.43 -1.46
N HIS A 35 -2.15 4.38 -1.99
CA HIS A 35 -0.88 4.44 -2.68
C HIS A 35 -0.89 3.44 -3.84
N ASP A 36 -0.35 3.78 -5.00
CA ASP A 36 -0.17 2.80 -6.08
C ASP A 36 1.01 1.85 -5.78
N LEU A 37 0.99 0.66 -6.37
CA LEU A 37 2.14 -0.24 -6.40
C LEU A 37 2.84 -0.04 -7.74
N SER A 38 3.89 0.77 -7.72
CA SER A 38 4.78 1.03 -8.87
C SER A 38 6.17 0.48 -8.58
N ASP A 39 7.22 1.27 -8.77
CA ASP A 39 8.61 0.85 -8.65
C ASP A 39 8.91 0.33 -7.24
N GLY A 40 9.51 -0.85 -7.15
CA GLY A 40 9.80 -1.51 -5.88
C GLY A 40 8.61 -2.23 -5.22
N GLY A 41 7.41 -2.14 -5.82
CA GLY A 41 6.25 -2.95 -5.47
C GLY A 41 5.66 -2.68 -4.08
N LEU A 42 5.06 -3.72 -3.49
CA LEU A 42 4.30 -3.62 -2.24
C LEU A 42 5.16 -3.17 -1.06
N ALA A 43 6.38 -3.69 -0.92
CA ALA A 43 7.24 -3.37 0.21
C ALA A 43 7.62 -1.89 0.24
N VAL A 44 7.89 -1.30 -0.93
CA VAL A 44 8.19 0.13 -1.05
C VAL A 44 6.94 0.97 -0.82
N ALA A 45 5.80 0.62 -1.42
CA ALA A 45 4.54 1.35 -1.19
C ALA A 45 4.13 1.38 0.30
N VAL A 46 4.28 0.27 1.04
CA VAL A 46 4.06 0.23 2.49
C VAL A 46 5.04 1.15 3.22
N ALA A 47 6.31 1.15 2.81
CA ALA A 47 7.34 1.98 3.42
C ALA A 47 7.08 3.48 3.24
N GLU A 48 6.72 3.90 2.03
CA GLU A 48 6.39 5.29 1.71
C GLU A 48 5.16 5.76 2.46
N MET A 49 4.09 4.95 2.49
CA MET A 49 2.89 5.25 3.27
C MET A 49 3.20 5.39 4.77
N ALA A 50 4.04 4.53 5.32
CA ALA A 50 4.39 4.56 6.73
C ALA A 50 5.26 5.77 7.09
N LEU A 51 6.20 6.15 6.22
CA LEU A 51 7.02 7.36 6.38
C LEU A 51 6.17 8.64 6.27
N ALA A 52 5.25 8.70 5.31
CA ALA A 52 4.34 9.84 5.13
C ALA A 52 3.35 9.96 6.29
N GLY A 53 2.77 8.85 6.72
CA GLY A 53 1.81 8.79 7.83
C GLY A 53 2.44 8.90 9.22
N ARG A 54 3.75 8.63 9.35
CA ARG A 54 4.45 8.43 10.64
C ARG A 54 3.77 7.36 11.49
N ILE A 55 3.30 6.30 10.85
CA ILE A 55 2.58 5.18 11.46
C ILE A 55 3.16 3.90 10.88
N GLY A 56 3.54 2.95 11.74
CA GLY A 56 4.07 1.65 11.34
C GLY A 56 3.02 0.77 10.65
N ALA A 57 3.43 -0.42 10.25
CA ALA A 57 2.55 -1.42 9.66
C ALA A 57 3.07 -2.83 9.90
N ASP A 58 2.14 -3.78 10.01
CA ASP A 58 2.39 -5.21 10.03
C ASP A 58 1.70 -5.84 8.82
N VAL A 59 2.50 -6.33 7.88
CA VAL A 59 2.05 -6.87 6.60
C VAL A 59 2.54 -8.30 6.44
N GLU A 60 1.61 -9.20 6.21
CA GLU A 60 1.88 -10.61 5.99
C GLU A 60 2.22 -10.88 4.53
N GLY A 61 3.20 -11.76 4.30
CA GLY A 61 3.62 -12.12 2.96
C GLY A 61 4.94 -12.88 2.94
N SER A 62 5.26 -13.47 1.78
CA SER A 62 6.55 -14.12 1.56
C SER A 62 6.90 -14.16 0.08
N GLY A 63 8.19 -14.24 -0.22
CA GLY A 63 8.71 -14.34 -1.58
C GLY A 63 8.84 -13.00 -2.30
N ALA A 64 9.82 -12.93 -3.21
CA ALA A 64 10.17 -11.68 -3.90
C ALA A 64 9.02 -11.13 -4.76
N GLY A 65 8.25 -11.99 -5.43
CA GLY A 65 7.14 -11.55 -6.27
C GLY A 65 5.98 -10.92 -5.49
N HIS A 66 5.79 -11.29 -4.22
CA HIS A 66 4.81 -10.65 -3.36
C HIS A 66 5.27 -9.25 -2.94
N TRP A 67 6.54 -9.14 -2.52
CA TRP A 67 7.09 -7.91 -1.96
C TRP A 67 7.48 -6.86 -3.01
N PHE A 68 8.11 -7.30 -4.09
CA PHE A 68 8.74 -6.43 -5.09
C PHE A 68 8.13 -6.64 -6.48
N GLY A 69 7.04 -7.39 -6.59
CA GLY A 69 6.32 -7.55 -7.85
C GLY A 69 5.58 -6.26 -8.21
N GLU A 70 5.97 -5.69 -9.34
CA GLU A 70 5.40 -4.48 -9.92
C GLU A 70 4.31 -4.87 -10.93
N ASP A 71 3.12 -4.27 -10.84
CA ASP A 71 2.10 -4.41 -11.88
C ASP A 71 1.18 -3.18 -11.89
N GLN A 72 0.68 -2.84 -13.06
CA GLN A 72 -0.16 -1.67 -13.26
C GLN A 72 -1.54 -1.83 -12.61
N ALA A 73 -2.14 -0.71 -12.24
CA ALA A 73 -3.46 -0.64 -11.60
C ALA A 73 -3.62 -1.48 -10.31
N ARG A 74 -2.52 -1.64 -9.58
CA ARG A 74 -2.50 -2.14 -8.20
C ARG A 74 -2.44 -0.96 -7.23
N TYR A 75 -3.33 -1.00 -6.24
CA TYR A 75 -3.43 0.06 -5.23
C TYR A 75 -3.46 -0.54 -3.84
N LEU A 76 -2.59 -0.02 -2.99
CA LEU A 76 -2.60 -0.20 -1.56
C LEU A 76 -3.56 0.81 -0.93
N VAL A 77 -4.50 0.36 -0.10
CA VAL A 77 -5.46 1.25 0.58
C VAL A 77 -5.53 0.95 2.06
N THR A 78 -5.78 1.94 2.90
CA THR A 78 -6.11 1.73 4.32
C THR A 78 -7.57 2.06 4.57
N THR A 79 -8.26 1.30 5.42
CA THR A 79 -9.65 1.58 5.81
C THR A 79 -9.96 1.10 7.22
N ALA A 80 -10.75 1.86 7.98
CA ALA A 80 -11.34 1.39 9.24
C ALA A 80 -12.62 0.55 9.04
N ARG A 81 -13.12 0.43 7.81
CA ARG A 81 -14.38 -0.24 7.44
C ARG A 81 -14.12 -1.34 6.38
N PRO A 82 -13.33 -2.38 6.69
CA PRO A 82 -12.88 -3.36 5.70
C PRO A 82 -14.03 -4.10 5.01
N ASP A 83 -15.08 -4.48 5.73
CA ASP A 83 -16.20 -5.23 5.15
C ASP A 83 -16.99 -4.39 4.14
N ALA A 84 -17.21 -3.10 4.45
CA ALA A 84 -17.86 -2.16 3.54
C ALA A 84 -17.00 -1.89 2.29
N LEU A 85 -15.67 -1.79 2.44
CA LEU A 85 -14.77 -1.66 1.31
C LEU A 85 -14.81 -2.89 0.40
N VAL A 86 -14.74 -4.10 0.97
CA VAL A 86 -14.75 -5.35 0.21
C VAL A 86 -16.09 -5.51 -0.54
N ALA A 87 -17.21 -5.23 0.13
CA ALA A 87 -18.53 -5.26 -0.51
C ALA A 87 -18.61 -4.27 -1.69
N ARG A 88 -18.17 -3.02 -1.47
CA ARG A 88 -18.17 -1.96 -2.50
C ARG A 88 -17.32 -2.34 -3.72
N LEU A 89 -16.16 -2.96 -3.50
CA LEU A 89 -15.28 -3.42 -4.58
C LEU A 89 -15.83 -4.65 -5.29
N ALA A 90 -16.49 -5.56 -4.58
CA ALA A 90 -17.10 -6.75 -5.15
C ALA A 90 -18.23 -6.40 -6.13
N GLU A 91 -19.04 -5.37 -5.85
CA GLU A 91 -20.06 -4.82 -6.77
C GLU A 91 -19.46 -4.40 -8.13
N GLN A 92 -18.18 -4.05 -8.16
CA GLN A 92 -17.45 -3.63 -9.36
C GLN A 92 -16.62 -4.77 -10.00
N GLY A 93 -16.75 -5.99 -9.48
CA GLY A 93 -15.96 -7.15 -9.90
C GLY A 93 -14.48 -7.04 -9.55
N ILE A 94 -14.14 -6.31 -8.48
CA ILE A 94 -12.76 -6.09 -8.04
C ILE A 94 -12.47 -6.96 -6.82
N ALA A 95 -11.49 -7.84 -6.97
CA ALA A 95 -10.98 -8.62 -5.86
C ALA A 95 -10.08 -7.76 -4.97
N ALA A 96 -10.33 -7.85 -3.67
CA ALA A 96 -9.56 -7.19 -2.64
C ALA A 96 -9.26 -8.23 -1.54
N ALA A 97 -7.99 -8.64 -1.41
CA ALA A 97 -7.51 -9.44 -0.27
C ALA A 97 -6.83 -8.58 0.84
N PRO A 98 -7.20 -8.72 2.12
CA PRO A 98 -6.49 -8.05 3.21
C PRO A 98 -5.07 -8.59 3.36
N ILE A 99 -4.08 -7.71 3.55
CA ILE A 99 -2.66 -8.12 3.69
C ILE A 99 -1.99 -7.72 5.02
N GLY A 100 -2.66 -6.96 5.89
CA GLY A 100 -2.01 -6.46 7.10
C GLY A 100 -2.78 -5.41 7.87
N THR A 101 -2.12 -4.77 8.84
CA THR A 101 -2.65 -3.67 9.66
C THR A 101 -1.66 -2.53 9.83
N THR A 102 -2.15 -1.30 10.02
CA THR A 102 -1.33 -0.14 10.40
C THR A 102 -1.31 0.08 11.91
N GLY A 103 -0.18 0.58 12.44
CA GLY A 103 0.02 0.91 13.84
C GLY A 103 1.48 0.87 14.28
N GLY A 104 1.78 1.45 15.44
CA GLY A 104 3.12 1.45 16.04
C GLY A 104 4.13 2.34 15.29
N ASP A 105 5.42 2.06 15.52
CA ASP A 105 6.57 2.85 15.09
C ASP A 105 7.59 2.05 14.26
N ALA A 106 7.17 0.89 13.75
CA ALA A 106 8.00 0.00 12.93
C ALA A 106 7.22 -0.59 11.75
N LEU A 107 7.94 -0.93 10.68
CA LEU A 107 7.44 -1.78 9.63
C LEU A 107 7.84 -3.23 9.90
N ARG A 108 6.84 -4.10 9.89
CA ARG A 108 6.97 -5.56 9.95
C ARG A 108 6.48 -6.11 8.62
N LEU A 109 7.39 -6.71 7.85
CA LEU A 109 7.09 -7.31 6.55
C LEU A 109 7.42 -8.79 6.62
N GLY A 110 6.40 -9.62 6.82
CA GLY A 110 6.55 -11.03 7.15
C GLY A 110 7.42 -11.23 8.39
N GLY A 111 8.63 -11.79 8.22
CA GLY A 111 9.57 -12.01 9.32
C GLY A 111 10.57 -10.87 9.56
N ALA A 112 10.62 -9.85 8.71
CA ALA A 112 11.56 -8.74 8.83
C ALA A 112 10.94 -7.57 9.61
N THR A 113 11.75 -6.85 10.40
CA THR A 113 11.29 -5.66 11.14
C THR A 113 12.30 -4.53 11.01
N VAL A 114 11.82 -3.31 10.74
CA VAL A 114 12.62 -2.09 10.71
C VAL A 114 11.88 -0.95 11.42
N ALA A 115 12.57 -0.25 12.32
CA ALA A 115 12.01 0.93 12.98
C ALA A 115 11.84 2.08 11.97
N LEU A 116 10.76 2.87 12.09
CA LEU A 116 10.49 3.97 11.17
C LEU A 116 11.61 5.01 11.15
N ASP A 117 12.25 5.28 12.29
CA ASP A 117 13.37 6.21 12.34
C ASP A 117 14.59 5.71 11.56
N ALA A 118 14.85 4.40 11.60
CA ALA A 118 15.93 3.80 10.82
C ALA A 118 15.62 3.85 9.32
N LEU A 119 14.37 3.53 8.97
CA LEU A 119 13.89 3.62 7.59
C LEU A 119 13.97 5.05 7.06
N ARG A 120 13.57 6.05 7.86
CA ARG A 120 13.63 7.47 7.49
C ARG A 120 15.06 7.90 7.17
N ARG A 121 16.00 7.56 8.04
CA ARG A 121 17.43 7.86 7.81
C ARG A 121 17.95 7.23 6.52
N ALA A 122 17.54 5.99 6.22
CA ALA A 122 17.95 5.31 4.99
C ALA A 122 17.35 5.97 3.74
N HIS A 123 16.07 6.36 3.79
CA HIS A 123 15.36 6.95 2.66
C HIS A 123 15.82 8.39 2.37
N GLU A 124 16.00 9.22 3.40
CA GLU A 124 16.37 10.64 3.25
C GLU A 124 17.88 10.86 3.15
N GLY A 125 18.71 9.86 3.52
CA GLY A 125 20.16 10.01 3.63
C GLY A 125 20.94 9.96 2.32
N PHE A 126 20.36 9.40 1.25
CA PHE A 126 21.06 9.22 -0.03
C PHE A 126 21.53 10.55 -0.66
N PHE A 127 20.59 11.47 -0.90
CA PHE A 127 20.93 12.75 -1.56
C PHE A 127 21.91 13.60 -0.75
N PRO A 128 21.76 13.79 0.58
CA PRO A 128 22.74 14.49 1.38
C PRO A 128 24.14 13.84 1.33
N ALA A 129 24.23 12.52 1.33
CA ALA A 129 25.53 11.84 1.28
C ALA A 129 26.20 11.94 -0.10
N LEU A 130 25.42 11.98 -1.18
CA LEU A 130 25.93 12.12 -2.55
C LEU A 130 26.47 13.54 -2.83
N MET A 131 25.94 14.55 -2.16
CA MET A 131 26.25 15.96 -2.40
C MET A 131 27.44 16.49 -1.57
N ASN A 132 28.03 15.66 -0.70
CA ASN A 132 29.20 15.98 0.13
C ASN A 132 30.42 15.17 -0.31
#